data_AF-A0A482Y9I1-F1
#
_entry.id   AF-A0A482Y9I1-F1
#
_cell.length_a   1.000
_cell.length_b   1.000
_cell.length_c   1.000
_cell.angle_alpha   90.00
_cell.angle_beta   90.00
_cell.angle_gamma   90.00
#
_symmetry.space_group_name_H-M   'P 1'
#
loop_
_entity.id
_entity.type
_entity.pdbx_description
1 polymer ?
#
loop_
_entity_poly.entity_id
_entity_poly.type
_entity_poly.pdbx_seq_one_letter_code
_entity_poly.pdbx_strand_id
1 'polypeptide(L)' 'MDSEQTASGDSSALPDCPRCGKPVAFSAATGPYTGSVSPCGCSVPPDLLADLWD' A
#
# COMPACT_ATOMS: atom_id res chain seq x y z
N MET A 1 -26.55 15.79 20.62
CA MET A 1 -26.08 15.61 19.24
C MET A 1 -24.70 14.98 19.38
N ASP A 2 -24.55 13.70 19.70
CA ASP A 2 -25.03 12.51 18.97
C ASP A 2 -24.90 12.66 17.46
N SER A 3 -23.78 12.17 16.93
CA SER A 3 -23.59 11.56 15.62
C SER A 3 -22.11 11.19 15.53
N GLU A 4 -21.83 10.00 16.07
CA GLU A 4 -20.95 9.00 15.47
C GLU A 4 -20.23 9.47 14.21
N GLN A 5 -18.93 9.77 14.34
CA GLN A 5 -18.04 9.58 13.21
C GLN A 5 -17.20 8.36 13.55
N THR A 6 -17.83 7.19 13.45
CA THR A 6 -17.13 5.98 13.03
C THR A 6 -16.53 6.28 11.66
N ALA A 7 -15.39 6.96 11.64
CA ALA A 7 -14.45 6.79 10.55
C ALA A 7 -13.73 5.45 10.75
N SER A 8 -14.51 4.39 10.94
CA SER A 8 -14.26 3.13 10.25
C SER A 8 -14.56 3.40 8.77
N GLY A 9 -13.89 4.38 8.18
CA GLY A 9 -13.66 4.34 6.75
C GLY A 9 -12.89 3.06 6.60
N ASP A 10 -13.47 2.11 5.86
CA ASP A 10 -12.88 0.84 5.51
C ASP A 10 -11.37 0.93 5.63
N SER A 11 -10.81 0.31 6.67
CA SER A 11 -9.40 0.00 6.66
C SER A 11 -9.26 -1.01 5.54
N SER A 12 -9.27 -0.53 4.30
CA SER A 12 -8.65 -1.18 3.17
C SER A 12 -7.19 -1.25 3.60
N ALA A 13 -6.90 -2.29 4.39
CA ALA A 13 -5.57 -2.57 4.85
C ALA A 13 -4.82 -2.78 3.55
N LEU A 14 -3.95 -1.81 3.22
CA LEU A 14 -3.06 -1.94 2.08
C LEU A 14 -2.44 -3.34 2.14
N PRO A 15 -2.40 -4.05 1.00
CA PRO A 15 -1.96 -5.44 0.98
C PRO A 15 -0.53 -5.56 1.50
N ASP A 16 -0.17 -6.76 1.95
CA ASP A 16 1.19 -7.04 2.37
C ASP A 16 2.16 -6.97 1.18
N CYS A 17 3.38 -6.51 1.45
CA CYS A 17 4.43 -6.41 0.45
C CYS A 17 4.72 -7.81 -0.14
N PRO A 18 4.59 -8.02 -1.46
CA PRO A 18 4.72 -9.34 -2.10
C PRO A 18 6.15 -9.91 -2.03
N ARG A 19 7.13 -9.11 -1.60
CA ARG A 19 8.53 -9.53 -1.46
C ARG A 19 8.87 -10.06 -0.07
N CYS A 20 8.26 -9.52 0.98
CA CYS A 20 8.65 -9.81 2.36
C CYS A 20 7.48 -10.02 3.34
N GLY A 21 6.24 -9.90 2.86
CA GLY A 21 5.00 -10.12 3.62
C GLY A 21 4.79 -9.12 4.75
N LYS A 22 5.36 -7.90 4.66
CA LYS A 22 5.13 -6.84 5.64
C LYS A 22 4.02 -5.91 5.17
N PRO A 23 3.22 -5.34 6.09
CA PRO A 23 2.14 -4.43 5.73
C PRO A 23 2.71 -3.20 5.04
N VAL A 24 2.06 -2.81 3.94
CA VAL A 24 2.43 -1.62 3.18
C VAL A 24 1.71 -0.43 3.78
N ALA A 25 2.42 0.69 3.92
CA ALA A 25 1.80 1.97 4.29
C ALA A 25 1.77 2.93 3.09
N PHE A 26 2.83 2.92 2.28
CA PHE A 26 2.97 3.78 1.12
C PHE A 26 3.83 3.11 0.05
N SER A 27 3.60 3.48 -1.21
CA SER A 27 4.45 3.11 -2.33
C SER A 27 4.82 4.32 -3.18
N ALA A 28 6.02 4.29 -3.74
CA ALA A 28 6.51 5.31 -4.66
C ALA A 28 7.11 4.67 -5.91
N ALA A 29 6.77 5.16 -7.09
CA ALA A 29 7.46 4.77 -8.31
C ALA A 29 8.88 5.37 -8.30
N THR A 30 9.90 4.51 -8.33
CA THR A 30 11.31 4.91 -8.39
C THR A 30 11.90 4.83 -9.81
N GLY A 31 11.16 4.25 -10.76
CA GLY A 31 11.53 4.19 -12.17
C GLY A 31 10.38 3.69 -13.05
N PRO A 32 10.55 3.67 -14.38
CA PRO A 32 9.50 3.26 -15.31
C PRO A 32 9.06 1.80 -15.12
N TYR A 33 9.96 0.95 -14.58
CA TYR A 33 9.71 -0.47 -14.35
C TYR A 33 9.94 -0.89 -12.89
N THR A 34 10.00 0.07 -11.96
CA THR A 34 10.31 -0.21 -10.55
C THR A 34 9.58 0.76 -9.62
N GLY A 35 8.94 0.20 -8.59
CA GLY A 35 8.43 0.93 -7.44
C GLY A 35 9.13 0.48 -6.16
N SER A 36 9.03 1.31 -5.12
CA SER A 36 9.56 1.03 -3.79
C SER A 36 8.42 1.12 -2.78
N VAL A 37 8.46 0.23 -1.79
CA VAL A 37 7.38 0.06 -0.81
C VAL A 37 7.89 0.38 0.59
N SER A 38 7.15 1.20 1.32
CA SER A 38 7.47 1.62 2.68
C SER A 38 6.51 0.98 3.68
N PRO A 39 7.00 0.49 4.84
CA PRO A 39 8.32 0.76 5.44
C PRO A 39 9.42 -0.26 5.09
N CYS A 40 9.11 -1.36 4.40
CA CYS A 40 10.06 -2.45 4.20
C CYS A 40 11.21 -2.13 3.23
N GLY A 41 11.09 -1.07 2.43
CA GLY A 41 12.10 -0.62 1.47
C GLY A 41 12.29 -1.56 0.28
N CYS A 42 11.42 -2.54 0.10
CA CYS A 42 11.53 -3.50 -0.99
C CYS A 42 11.22 -2.82 -2.33
N SER A 43 12.03 -3.13 -3.35
CA SER A 43 11.69 -2.79 -4.74
C SER A 43 10.76 -3.85 -5.32
N VAL A 44 9.70 -3.40 -5.97
CA VAL A 44 8.66 -4.21 -6.60
C VAL A 44 8.42 -3.77 -8.05
N PRO A 45 8.02 -4.68 -8.96
CA PRO A 45 7.59 -4.31 -10.30
C PRO A 45 6.30 -3.46 -10.25
N PRO A 46 6.08 -2.59 -11.25
CA PRO A 46 4.98 -1.64 -11.28
C PRO A 46 3.61 -2.31 -11.44
N ASP A 47 3.52 -3.48 -12.08
CA ASP A 47 2.26 -4.22 -12.21
C ASP A 47 1.70 -4.59 -10.83
N LEU A 48 2.56 -5.07 -9.92
CA LEU A 48 2.17 -5.35 -8.53
C LEU A 48 1.87 -4.08 -7.73
N LEU A 49 2.42 -2.95 -8.15
CA LEU A 49 2.07 -1.65 -7.58
C LEU A 49 0.70 -1.18 -8.07
N ALA A 50 0.30 -1.56 -9.28
CA ALA A 50 -1.01 -1.27 -9.85
C ALA A 50 -2.14 -1.92 -9.05
N ASP A 51 -1.97 -3.21 -8.73
CA ASP A 51 -2.90 -3.99 -7.91
C ASP A 51 -2.99 -3.51 -6.44
N LEU A 52 -2.07 -2.64 -6.02
CA LEU A 52 -1.97 -2.12 -4.65
C LEU A 52 -2.88 -0.90 -4.41
N TRP A 53 -3.38 -0.26 -5.47
CA TRP A 53 -4.26 0.92 -5.41
C TRP A 53 -5.61 0.72 -6.11
N ASP A 54 -5.87 -0.46 -6.66
CA ASP A 54 -7.18 -0.88 -7.19
C ASP A 54 -8.09 -1.38 -6.06
#